data_AF-A0A420UY02-F1
#
_entry.id   AF-A0A420UY02-F1
#
_cell.length_a   1.000
_cell.length_b   1.000
_cell.length_c   1.000
_cell.angle_alpha   90.00
_cell.angle_beta   90.00
_cell.angle_gamma   90.00
#
_symmetry.space_group_name_H-M   'P 1'
#
loop_
_entity.id
_entity.type
_entity.pdbx_description
1 polymer ?
#
loop_
_entity_poly.entity_id
_entity_poly.type
_entity_poly.pdbx_seq_one_letter_code
_entity_poly.pdbx_strand_id
1 'polypeptide(L)'
;MSPRPGIRRIPTHQNEGHPDTMTPAVPSPKPAARYYAEFRHGLWLTRPGAGTHREDSLTIIDPATGPDSVARFTARTPSGGMAADDLLKAHAWRPLGPWEYYAEANLYRARVEPARPLITAGQAAVRAAEQHGSPETVAGLDRALCALPLTDMDDQADRILHQALKAVTHAEDAEEWQLLAAAQHAVTRLTRWPDDATLGHPAVRAVGELALRCSLQHDQAEDTTTAAAWNRGYLAGMETLSAVTALLHGSPDSRAVGKAMARFEAAVRRAIPYTALYETRRALVEAARTYNLFVIGMRQPPPPNSRWTWARRIGTAVYLFQAEPPLTSGRAVAVCRTAQDGTVGPVRYFPLSADPQRRRAVTEACFRI
;
A
#
# COMPACT_ATOMS: atom_id res chain seq x y z
N MET A 1 51.16 4.97 -69.61
CA MET A 1 50.29 4.90 -70.82
C MET A 1 49.03 4.12 -70.45
N SER A 2 47.86 4.76 -70.43
CA SER A 2 46.62 4.07 -70.84
C SER A 2 46.71 3.81 -72.36
N PRO A 3 45.99 2.84 -73.01
CA PRO A 3 44.58 2.54 -72.74
C PRO A 3 44.01 1.14 -73.14
N ARG A 4 42.72 0.94 -72.78
CA ARG A 4 41.61 0.30 -73.55
C ARG A 4 41.58 -1.24 -73.75
N PRO A 5 40.44 -1.83 -74.18
CA PRO A 5 39.02 -1.55 -73.88
C PRO A 5 38.23 -2.85 -73.59
N GLY A 6 36.96 -2.72 -73.22
CA GLY A 6 36.11 -3.81 -72.74
C GLY A 6 35.35 -4.58 -73.81
N ILE A 7 34.39 -5.41 -73.38
CA ILE A 7 33.25 -5.90 -74.17
C ILE A 7 32.05 -6.06 -73.22
N ARG A 8 30.92 -5.49 -73.67
CA ARG A 8 29.56 -5.62 -73.14
C ARG A 8 29.00 -7.04 -73.39
N ARG A 9 28.15 -7.53 -72.48
CA ARG A 9 26.82 -8.08 -72.82
C ARG A 9 25.95 -8.19 -71.54
N ILE A 10 24.73 -7.67 -71.66
CA ILE A 10 23.55 -7.64 -70.78
C ILE A 10 22.41 -8.20 -71.67
N PRO A 11 21.24 -8.68 -71.20
CA PRO A 11 20.80 -9.36 -69.96
C PRO A 11 20.10 -10.71 -70.29
N THR A 12 19.57 -11.45 -69.29
CA THR A 12 18.11 -11.58 -69.04
C THR A 12 17.76 -12.60 -67.93
N HIS A 13 16.96 -12.10 -66.99
CA HIS A 13 15.78 -12.70 -66.34
C HIS A 13 15.86 -13.71 -65.17
N GLN A 14 14.91 -13.43 -64.25
CA GLN A 14 14.31 -14.19 -63.14
C GLN A 14 15.06 -14.14 -61.80
N ASN A 15 14.67 -13.39 -60.76
CA ASN A 15 13.42 -13.07 -60.04
C ASN A 15 13.39 -13.82 -58.68
N GLU A 16 12.90 -13.11 -57.65
CA GLU A 16 12.50 -13.54 -56.30
C GLU A 16 13.51 -13.48 -55.15
N GLY A 17 13.14 -12.71 -54.10
CA GLY A 17 13.69 -12.85 -52.74
C GLY A 17 13.99 -11.56 -51.98
N HIS A 18 12.99 -10.71 -51.68
CA HIS A 18 13.08 -9.73 -50.58
C HIS A 18 12.97 -10.44 -49.22
N PRO A 19 13.74 -9.98 -48.22
CA PRO A 19 13.19 -9.79 -46.88
C PRO A 19 13.39 -8.37 -46.38
N ASP A 20 12.27 -7.85 -45.85
CA ASP A 20 12.05 -6.53 -45.32
C ASP A 20 13.05 -6.11 -44.23
N THR A 21 13.58 -4.91 -44.40
CA THR A 21 14.29 -4.15 -43.38
C THR A 21 13.31 -3.76 -42.27
N MET A 22 13.33 -4.47 -41.13
CA MET A 22 12.63 -4.06 -39.93
C MET A 22 13.13 -2.69 -39.47
N THR A 23 12.28 -1.69 -39.65
CA THR A 23 12.46 -0.34 -39.12
C THR A 23 12.23 -0.39 -37.61
N PRO A 24 13.14 0.10 -36.74
CA PRO A 24 12.90 0.13 -35.31
C PRO A 24 11.71 1.04 -35.01
N ALA A 25 10.72 0.49 -34.29
CA ALA A 25 9.56 1.24 -33.84
C ALA A 25 10.00 2.45 -33.03
N VAL A 26 9.66 3.64 -33.54
CA VAL A 26 9.83 4.91 -32.82
C VAL A 26 9.04 4.78 -31.51
N PRO A 27 9.67 4.95 -30.33
CA PRO A 27 8.95 4.92 -29.07
C PRO A 27 7.88 6.02 -29.09
N SER A 28 6.62 5.63 -28.93
CA SER A 28 5.51 6.58 -28.76
C SER A 28 5.90 7.61 -27.69
N PRO A 29 5.82 8.91 -27.97
CA PRO A 29 6.22 9.92 -27.02
C PRO A 29 5.39 9.77 -25.75
N LYS A 30 6.06 9.53 -24.61
CA LYS A 30 5.46 9.74 -23.30
C LYS A 30 4.90 11.17 -23.29
N PRO A 31 3.62 11.40 -22.90
CA PRO A 31 3.12 12.76 -22.85
C PRO A 31 3.99 13.56 -21.88
N ALA A 32 4.68 14.57 -22.42
CA ALA A 32 5.54 15.44 -21.65
C ALA A 32 4.66 16.34 -20.78
N ALA A 33 4.83 16.29 -19.46
CA ALA A 33 4.34 17.35 -18.59
C ALA A 33 5.02 18.66 -19.03
N ARG A 34 4.23 19.62 -19.52
CA ARG A 34 4.71 20.95 -19.93
C ARG A 34 4.30 21.96 -18.88
N TYR A 35 5.30 22.62 -18.30
CA TYR A 35 5.12 23.70 -17.33
C TYR A 35 5.00 25.01 -18.10
N TYR A 36 3.91 25.75 -17.90
CA TYR A 36 3.68 27.03 -18.58
C TYR A 36 3.94 28.18 -17.63
N ALA A 37 4.66 29.21 -18.11
CA ALA A 37 5.06 30.37 -17.32
C ALA A 37 3.93 31.40 -17.12
N GLU A 38 2.84 31.32 -17.88
CA GLU A 38 1.71 32.27 -17.81
C GLU A 38 0.60 31.84 -16.85
N PHE A 39 0.56 30.57 -16.45
CA PHE A 39 -0.35 30.05 -15.43
C PHE A 39 0.49 29.58 -14.25
N ARG A 40 0.11 29.96 -13.02
CA ARG A 40 0.78 29.47 -11.80
C ARG A 40 0.62 27.96 -11.58
N HIS A 41 0.15 27.19 -12.57
CA HIS A 41 -0.24 25.79 -12.47
C HIS A 41 0.19 24.98 -13.73
N GLY A 42 0.65 23.74 -13.53
CA GLY A 42 0.92 22.74 -14.58
C GLY A 42 -0.34 21.96 -14.96
N LEU A 43 -0.36 21.34 -16.15
CA LEU A 43 -1.56 20.70 -16.69
C LEU A 43 -1.26 19.29 -17.23
N TRP A 44 -2.19 18.36 -16.97
CA TRP A 44 -2.12 16.98 -17.49
C TRP A 44 -3.48 16.57 -18.07
N LEU A 45 -3.52 16.32 -19.38
CA LEU A 45 -4.69 15.76 -20.06
C LEU A 45 -4.58 14.23 -20.12
N THR A 46 -5.58 13.53 -19.61
CA THR A 46 -5.70 12.07 -19.68
C THR A 46 -6.86 11.71 -20.59
N ARG A 47 -6.54 11.09 -21.74
CA ARG A 47 -7.51 10.55 -22.69
C ARG A 47 -7.71 9.05 -22.44
N PRO A 48 -8.94 8.55 -22.29
CA PRO A 48 -9.19 7.13 -22.18
C PRO A 48 -8.74 6.35 -23.43
N GLY A 49 -8.36 5.08 -23.26
CA GLY A 49 -7.97 4.21 -24.37
C GLY A 49 -9.11 4.02 -25.39
N ALA A 50 -8.73 3.82 -26.65
CA ALA A 50 -9.67 3.62 -27.76
C ALA A 50 -10.70 2.52 -27.42
N GLY A 51 -11.99 2.88 -27.51
CA GLY A 51 -13.12 1.97 -27.23
C GLY A 51 -13.88 2.23 -25.92
N THR A 52 -13.45 3.19 -25.09
CA THR A 52 -14.23 3.64 -23.93
C THR A 52 -14.83 5.02 -24.20
N HIS A 53 -16.17 5.12 -24.20
CA HIS A 53 -16.89 6.40 -24.24
C HIS A 53 -16.74 7.14 -22.89
N ARG A 54 -15.52 7.54 -22.54
CA ARG A 54 -15.30 8.40 -21.38
C ARG A 54 -14.62 9.68 -21.83
N GLU A 55 -15.14 10.77 -21.29
CA GLU A 55 -14.73 12.16 -21.52
C GLU A 55 -13.24 12.32 -21.21
N ASP A 56 -12.52 13.19 -21.93
CA ASP A 56 -11.13 13.46 -21.55
C ASP A 56 -11.12 14.16 -20.18
N SER A 57 -10.18 13.78 -19.33
CA SER A 57 -10.00 14.42 -18.03
C SER A 57 -8.79 15.35 -18.06
N LEU A 58 -8.96 16.59 -17.64
CA LEU A 58 -7.91 17.58 -17.50
C LEU A 58 -7.54 17.69 -16.02
N THR A 59 -6.26 17.71 -15.70
CA THR A 59 -5.75 17.81 -14.33
C THR A 59 -4.90 19.06 -14.20
N ILE A 60 -5.18 19.93 -13.24
CA ILE A 60 -4.38 21.11 -12.89
C ILE A 60 -3.48 20.77 -11.69
N ILE A 61 -2.21 21.16 -11.75
CA ILE A 61 -1.17 20.94 -10.74
C ILE A 61 -0.69 22.31 -10.24
N ASP A 62 -0.73 22.62 -8.95
CA ASP A 62 -0.18 23.89 -8.42
C ASP A 62 1.29 23.75 -7.92
N PRO A 63 2.32 24.16 -8.68
CA PRO A 63 3.73 24.08 -8.31
C PRO A 63 4.13 24.98 -7.13
N ALA A 64 3.38 26.04 -6.79
CA ALA A 64 3.77 26.96 -5.71
C ALA A 64 3.66 26.32 -4.31
N THR A 65 2.86 25.25 -4.18
CA THR A 65 2.64 24.49 -2.94
C THR A 65 3.30 23.11 -2.93
N GLY A 66 4.06 22.80 -3.99
CA GLY A 66 4.75 21.52 -4.22
C GLY A 66 4.15 20.71 -5.37
N PRO A 67 4.78 19.62 -5.80
CA PRO A 67 4.32 18.79 -6.94
C PRO A 67 3.00 18.02 -6.70
N ASP A 68 2.31 18.29 -5.59
CA ASP A 68 1.29 17.41 -4.98
C ASP A 68 -0.15 17.99 -4.99
N SER A 69 -0.39 19.18 -5.55
CA SER A 69 -1.70 19.84 -5.50
C SER A 69 -2.50 19.52 -6.75
N VAL A 70 -3.30 18.44 -6.71
CA VAL A 70 -4.05 17.93 -7.86
C VAL A 70 -5.50 18.38 -7.83
N ALA A 71 -5.92 19.04 -8.90
CA ALA A 71 -7.29 19.38 -9.22
C ALA A 71 -7.71 18.60 -10.48
N ARG A 72 -8.67 17.67 -10.37
CA ARG A 72 -9.17 16.89 -11.51
C ARG A 72 -10.45 17.52 -12.05
N PHE A 73 -10.49 17.73 -13.36
CA PHE A 73 -11.63 18.23 -14.10
C PHE A 73 -12.03 17.16 -15.12
N THR A 74 -13.31 16.84 -15.17
CA THR A 74 -13.87 16.04 -16.26
C THR A 74 -14.59 17.01 -17.20
N ALA A 75 -14.13 17.09 -18.45
CA ALA A 75 -14.72 17.98 -19.43
C ALA A 75 -14.97 17.20 -20.72
N ARG A 76 -16.14 17.36 -21.33
CA ARG A 76 -16.39 16.83 -22.67
C ARG A 76 -15.50 17.57 -23.66
N THR A 77 -14.56 16.85 -24.26
CA THR A 77 -13.75 17.40 -25.35
C THR A 77 -14.54 17.37 -26.64
N PRO A 78 -14.44 18.42 -27.49
CA PRO A 78 -15.01 18.38 -28.82
C PRO A 78 -14.43 17.19 -29.59
N SER A 79 -15.29 16.47 -30.31
CA SER A 79 -14.91 15.33 -31.14
C SER A 79 -13.90 15.77 -32.21
N GLY A 80 -12.61 15.60 -31.93
CA GLY A 80 -11.55 16.06 -32.83
C GLY A 80 -10.23 16.38 -32.13
N GLY A 81 -9.67 15.43 -31.38
CA GLY A 81 -8.23 15.37 -31.06
C GLY A 81 -7.54 16.67 -30.62
N MET A 82 -8.24 17.56 -29.92
CA MET A 82 -7.76 18.91 -29.61
C MET A 82 -6.60 18.88 -28.60
N ALA A 83 -5.52 19.62 -28.86
CA ALA A 83 -4.40 19.70 -27.93
C ALA A 83 -4.86 20.31 -26.59
N ALA A 84 -4.24 19.93 -25.46
CA ALA A 84 -4.62 20.40 -24.12
C ALA A 84 -4.64 21.94 -24.02
N ASP A 85 -3.74 22.60 -24.73
CA ASP A 85 -3.61 24.07 -24.80
C ASP A 85 -4.83 24.72 -25.49
N ASP A 86 -5.37 24.07 -26.52
CA ASP A 86 -6.52 24.56 -27.27
C ASP A 86 -7.82 24.34 -26.49
N LEU A 87 -7.91 23.29 -25.66
CA LEU A 87 -9.06 23.03 -24.79
C LEU A 87 -9.25 24.09 -23.70
N LEU A 88 -8.16 24.53 -23.06
CA LEU A 88 -8.25 25.56 -22.05
C LEU A 88 -8.56 26.93 -22.64
N LYS A 89 -7.94 27.25 -23.79
CA LYS A 89 -8.25 28.49 -24.53
C LYS A 89 -9.68 28.49 -25.05
N ALA A 90 -10.19 27.35 -25.54
CA ALA A 90 -11.55 27.21 -26.03
C ALA A 90 -12.62 27.36 -24.94
N HIS A 91 -12.30 27.01 -23.68
CA HIS A 91 -13.27 27.01 -22.59
C HIS A 91 -13.11 28.14 -21.57
N ALA A 92 -12.10 29.01 -21.72
CA ALA A 92 -11.90 30.21 -20.90
C ALA A 92 -12.00 29.94 -19.38
N TRP A 93 -11.32 28.88 -18.91
CA TRP A 93 -11.34 28.51 -17.49
C TRP A 93 -10.65 29.58 -16.63
N ARG A 94 -11.35 30.07 -15.59
CA ARG A 94 -10.86 31.05 -14.62
C ARG A 94 -10.94 30.52 -13.20
N PRO A 95 -9.94 30.79 -12.33
CA PRO A 95 -10.03 30.47 -10.91
C PRO A 95 -11.05 31.40 -10.23
N LEU A 96 -12.00 30.82 -9.49
CA LEU A 96 -12.94 31.55 -8.61
C LEU A 96 -12.48 31.51 -7.14
N GLY A 97 -11.60 30.58 -6.79
CA GLY A 97 -11.01 30.41 -5.46
C GLY A 97 -9.85 29.43 -5.50
N PRO A 98 -9.22 29.11 -4.34
CA PRO A 98 -8.07 28.20 -4.29
C PRO A 98 -8.37 26.78 -4.79
N TRP A 99 -9.64 26.39 -4.80
CA TRP A 99 -10.11 25.04 -5.14
C TRP A 99 -11.32 25.06 -6.07
N GLU A 100 -11.55 26.16 -6.78
CA GLU A 100 -12.74 26.32 -7.61
C GLU A 100 -12.40 27.01 -8.93
N TYR A 101 -12.83 26.39 -10.03
CA TYR A 101 -12.59 26.87 -11.38
C TYR A 101 -13.90 26.94 -12.16
N TYR A 102 -13.97 27.88 -13.08
CA TYR A 102 -15.17 28.19 -13.83
C TYR A 102 -14.87 28.36 -15.31
N ALA A 103 -15.62 27.68 -16.18
CA ALA A 103 -15.54 27.82 -17.62
C ALA A 103 -16.61 28.80 -18.12
N GLU A 104 -16.21 30.01 -18.53
CA GLU A 104 -17.15 31.04 -18.99
C GLU A 104 -18.01 30.61 -20.16
N ALA A 105 -17.45 29.84 -21.11
CA ALA A 105 -18.15 29.46 -22.33
C ALA A 105 -19.33 28.50 -22.11
N ASN A 106 -19.31 27.73 -21.01
CA ASN A 106 -20.25 26.63 -20.80
C ASN A 106 -20.90 26.63 -19.40
N LEU A 107 -20.68 27.68 -18.58
CA LEU A 107 -21.18 27.78 -17.20
C LEU A 107 -20.77 26.60 -16.29
N TYR A 108 -19.74 25.84 -16.63
CA TYR A 108 -19.29 24.72 -15.81
C TYR A 108 -18.52 25.23 -14.60
N ARG A 109 -18.90 24.74 -13.42
CA ARG A 109 -18.24 25.01 -12.15
C ARG A 109 -17.61 23.72 -11.65
N ALA A 110 -16.31 23.73 -11.43
CA ALA A 110 -15.57 22.58 -10.97
C ALA A 110 -14.91 22.88 -9.62
N ARG A 111 -15.27 22.06 -8.63
CA ARG A 111 -14.71 22.12 -7.28
C ARG A 111 -13.68 21.02 -7.15
N VAL A 112 -12.50 21.40 -6.70
CA VAL A 112 -11.38 20.50 -6.42
C VAL A 112 -11.56 20.01 -5.00
N GLU A 113 -12.00 18.76 -4.84
CA GLU A 113 -11.94 18.14 -3.52
C GLU A 113 -10.50 17.69 -3.25
N PRO A 114 -9.88 18.14 -2.15
CA PRO A 114 -8.53 17.74 -1.84
C PRO A 114 -8.55 16.27 -1.37
N ALA A 115 -8.25 15.35 -2.29
CA ALA A 115 -8.16 13.92 -2.03
C ALA A 115 -6.99 13.56 -1.07
N ARG A 116 -5.97 14.41 -0.98
CA ARG A 116 -4.80 14.22 -0.10
C ARG A 116 -5.16 14.17 1.39
N PRO A 117 -5.97 15.11 1.95
CA PRO A 117 -6.55 14.98 3.29
C PRO A 117 -7.21 13.63 3.57
N LEU A 118 -7.97 13.07 2.63
CA LEU A 118 -8.66 11.79 2.80
C LEU A 118 -7.65 10.62 2.88
N ILE A 119 -6.69 10.57 1.96
CA ILE A 119 -5.61 9.57 2.01
C ILE A 119 -4.77 9.72 3.29
N THR A 120 -4.52 10.95 3.73
CA THR A 120 -3.76 11.23 4.96
C THR A 120 -4.53 10.77 6.20
N ALA A 121 -5.85 10.99 6.24
CA ALA A 121 -6.73 10.50 7.30
C ALA A 121 -6.75 8.96 7.34
N GLY A 122 -6.88 8.30 6.18
CA GLY A 122 -6.76 6.84 6.08
C GLY A 122 -5.42 6.31 6.58
N GLN A 123 -4.31 6.93 6.19
CA GLN A 123 -2.98 6.56 6.71
C GLN A 123 -2.85 6.80 8.22
N ALA A 124 -3.48 7.83 8.76
CA ALA A 124 -3.50 8.09 10.20
C ALA A 124 -4.30 7.01 10.94
N ALA A 125 -5.46 6.62 10.41
CA ALA A 125 -6.27 5.53 10.96
C ALA A 125 -5.51 4.19 10.96
N VAL A 126 -4.84 3.85 9.86
CA VAL A 126 -3.97 2.67 9.77
C VAL A 126 -2.89 2.70 10.86
N ARG A 127 -2.19 3.83 11.02
CA ARG A 127 -1.16 3.97 12.07
C ARG A 127 -1.73 3.82 13.48
N ALA A 128 -2.92 4.36 13.73
CA ALA A 128 -3.57 4.23 15.03
C ALA A 128 -3.87 2.76 15.37
N ALA A 129 -4.48 2.03 14.43
CA ALA A 129 -4.79 0.61 14.59
C ALA A 129 -3.53 -0.28 14.68
N GLU A 130 -2.43 0.06 14.00
CA GLU A 130 -1.15 -0.64 14.16
C GLU A 130 -0.50 -0.45 15.54
N GLN A 131 -0.58 0.77 16.07
CA GLN A 131 0.02 1.12 17.35
C GLN A 131 -0.79 0.55 18.51
N HIS A 132 -2.11 0.63 18.41
CA HIS A 132 -3.02 0.24 19.48
C HIS A 132 -4.31 -0.39 18.91
N GLY A 133 -4.22 -1.63 18.44
CA GLY A 133 -5.39 -2.37 17.97
C GLY A 133 -6.49 -2.45 19.04
N SER A 134 -7.66 -1.94 18.69
CA SER A 134 -8.88 -1.94 19.49
C SER A 134 -10.10 -1.76 18.58
N PRO A 135 -11.32 -2.10 19.02
CA PRO A 135 -12.54 -1.86 18.25
C PRO A 135 -12.67 -0.41 17.77
N GLU A 136 -12.30 0.58 18.58
CA GLU A 136 -12.38 2.00 18.24
C GLU A 136 -11.41 2.40 17.13
N THR A 137 -10.20 1.84 17.14
CA THR A 137 -9.20 2.11 16.09
C THR A 137 -9.54 1.42 14.78
N VAL A 138 -10.18 0.24 14.82
CA VAL A 138 -10.70 -0.44 13.64
C VAL A 138 -11.89 0.33 13.06
N ALA A 139 -12.81 0.83 13.88
CA ALA A 139 -13.87 1.76 13.45
C ALA A 139 -13.32 3.08 12.87
N GLY A 140 -12.10 3.45 13.24
CA GLY A 140 -11.37 4.54 12.58
C GLY A 140 -11.01 4.22 11.13
N LEU A 141 -10.72 2.96 10.80
CA LEU A 141 -10.47 2.51 9.43
C LEU A 141 -11.74 2.59 8.60
N ASP A 142 -12.86 2.07 9.11
CA ASP A 142 -14.17 2.11 8.43
C ASP A 142 -14.55 3.55 8.06
N ARG A 143 -14.55 4.45 9.05
CA ARG A 143 -14.84 5.88 8.82
C ARG A 143 -13.94 6.51 7.77
N ALA A 144 -12.66 6.16 7.77
CA ALA A 144 -11.70 6.73 6.82
C ALA A 144 -11.90 6.18 5.40
N LEU A 145 -12.27 4.91 5.26
CA LEU A 145 -12.55 4.27 3.97
C LEU A 145 -13.89 4.75 3.40
N CYS A 146 -14.93 4.85 4.22
CA CYS A 146 -16.25 5.37 3.83
C CYS A 146 -16.22 6.85 3.42
N ALA A 147 -15.19 7.61 3.84
CA ALA A 147 -15.01 9.00 3.45
C ALA A 147 -14.39 9.19 2.05
N LEU A 148 -13.95 8.12 1.38
CA LEU A 148 -13.37 8.19 0.03
C LEU A 148 -14.47 8.38 -1.03
N PRO A 149 -14.33 9.36 -1.95
CA PRO A 149 -15.30 9.56 -3.02
C PRO A 149 -15.22 8.42 -4.06
N LEU A 150 -16.23 7.55 -4.05
CA LEU A 150 -16.36 6.41 -4.97
C LEU A 150 -16.55 6.82 -6.44
N THR A 151 -17.19 7.97 -6.68
CA THR A 151 -17.49 8.48 -8.03
C THR A 151 -16.23 8.76 -8.86
N ASP A 152 -15.10 8.96 -8.18
CA ASP A 152 -13.83 9.28 -8.82
C ASP A 152 -12.92 8.07 -8.98
N MET A 153 -13.35 6.90 -8.48
CA MET A 153 -12.59 5.64 -8.48
C MET A 153 -12.87 4.81 -9.75
N ASP A 154 -11.88 4.04 -10.21
CA ASP A 154 -12.09 3.05 -11.25
C ASP A 154 -12.63 1.73 -10.66
N ASP A 155 -13.19 0.85 -11.50
CA ASP A 155 -13.80 -0.41 -11.07
C ASP A 155 -12.84 -1.33 -10.30
N GLN A 156 -11.52 -1.20 -10.51
CA GLN A 156 -10.53 -1.96 -9.76
C GLN A 156 -10.36 -1.37 -8.35
N ALA A 157 -10.19 -0.06 -8.23
CA ALA A 157 -10.06 0.63 -6.96
C ALA A 157 -11.33 0.47 -6.12
N ASP A 158 -12.51 0.54 -6.74
CA ASP A 158 -13.81 0.34 -6.09
C ASP A 158 -13.94 -1.07 -5.49
N ARG A 159 -13.61 -2.12 -6.25
CA ARG A 159 -13.62 -3.50 -5.74
C ARG A 159 -12.67 -3.72 -4.58
N ILE A 160 -11.48 -3.12 -4.64
CA ILE A 160 -10.47 -3.24 -3.58
C ILE A 160 -10.93 -2.51 -2.32
N LEU A 161 -11.58 -1.35 -2.46
CA LEU A 161 -12.17 -0.63 -1.34
C LEU A 161 -13.28 -1.44 -0.67
N HIS A 162 -14.19 -2.05 -1.44
CA HIS A 162 -15.22 -2.93 -0.90
C HIS A 162 -14.63 -4.15 -0.19
N GLN A 163 -13.56 -4.75 -0.72
CA GLN A 163 -12.83 -5.83 -0.07
C GLN A 163 -12.23 -5.38 1.27
N ALA A 164 -11.67 -4.17 1.32
CA ALA A 164 -11.13 -3.59 2.55
C ALA A 164 -12.22 -3.32 3.59
N LEU A 165 -13.36 -2.74 3.20
CA LEU A 165 -14.50 -2.54 4.09
C LEU A 165 -15.01 -3.86 4.67
N LYS A 166 -15.15 -4.90 3.85
CA LYS A 166 -15.54 -6.24 4.34
C LYS A 166 -14.54 -6.78 5.38
N ALA A 167 -13.24 -6.63 5.13
CA ALA A 167 -12.21 -7.06 6.08
C ALA A 167 -12.23 -6.24 7.37
N VAL A 168 -12.53 -4.94 7.29
CA VAL A 168 -12.72 -4.06 8.46
C VAL A 168 -13.93 -4.51 9.27
N THR A 169 -15.09 -4.71 8.66
CA THR A 169 -16.29 -5.21 9.37
C THR A 169 -16.04 -6.55 10.07
N HIS A 170 -15.35 -7.49 9.41
CA HIS A 170 -14.96 -8.75 10.05
C HIS A 170 -14.03 -8.55 11.26
N ALA A 171 -13.15 -7.55 11.23
CA ALA A 171 -12.28 -7.23 12.37
C ALA A 171 -13.01 -6.47 13.48
N GLU A 172 -14.04 -5.68 13.18
CA GLU A 172 -14.88 -4.98 14.17
C GLU A 172 -15.72 -5.98 14.97
N ASP A 173 -16.34 -6.93 14.27
CA ASP A 173 -17.24 -7.95 14.83
C ASP A 173 -16.49 -9.17 15.41
N ALA A 174 -15.16 -9.11 15.47
CA ALA A 174 -14.32 -10.21 15.92
C ALA A 174 -14.59 -10.57 17.40
N GLU A 175 -15.07 -11.80 17.64
CA GLU A 175 -15.32 -12.36 18.98
C GLU A 175 -14.05 -12.34 19.86
N GLU A 176 -12.88 -12.36 19.23
CA GLU A 176 -11.56 -12.29 19.87
C GLU A 176 -11.38 -11.05 20.75
N TRP A 177 -12.06 -9.93 20.45
CA TRP A 177 -12.03 -8.75 21.31
C TRP A 177 -12.64 -9.04 22.68
N GLN A 178 -13.75 -9.77 22.71
CA GLN A 178 -14.44 -10.13 23.95
C GLN A 178 -13.64 -11.18 24.74
N LEU A 179 -13.09 -12.18 24.05
CA LEU A 179 -12.21 -13.18 24.65
C LEU A 179 -10.95 -12.54 25.26
N LEU A 180 -10.35 -11.56 24.59
CA LEU A 180 -9.23 -10.79 25.11
C LEU A 180 -9.60 -10.03 26.39
N ALA A 181 -10.72 -9.31 26.39
CA ALA A 181 -11.19 -8.58 27.57
C ALA A 181 -11.46 -9.54 28.75
N ALA A 182 -12.07 -10.70 28.49
CA ALA A 182 -12.33 -11.72 29.50
C ALA A 182 -11.03 -12.28 30.10
N ALA A 183 -10.04 -12.59 29.27
CA ALA A 183 -8.73 -13.07 29.72
C ALA A 183 -8.00 -12.02 30.58
N GLN A 184 -7.97 -10.76 30.14
CA GLN A 184 -7.37 -9.65 30.90
C GLN A 184 -8.02 -9.49 32.26
N HIS A 185 -9.35 -9.48 32.30
CA HIS A 185 -10.09 -9.32 33.55
C HIS A 185 -9.82 -10.49 34.51
N ALA A 186 -9.86 -11.72 34.00
CA ALA A 186 -9.63 -12.92 34.80
C ALA A 186 -8.20 -13.00 35.37
N VAL A 187 -7.18 -12.69 34.56
CA VAL A 187 -5.78 -12.64 35.00
C VAL A 187 -5.55 -11.50 36.00
N THR A 188 -6.14 -10.32 35.77
CA THR A 188 -6.03 -9.19 36.72
C THR A 188 -6.64 -9.52 38.07
N ARG A 189 -7.78 -10.24 38.10
CA ARG A 189 -8.37 -10.73 39.36
C ARG A 189 -7.45 -11.71 40.06
N LEU A 190 -6.88 -12.67 39.33
CA LEU A 190 -5.96 -13.66 39.89
C LEU A 190 -4.74 -13.01 40.54
N THR A 191 -4.11 -12.04 39.85
CA THR A 191 -2.88 -11.41 40.36
C THR A 191 -3.12 -10.51 41.56
N ARG A 192 -4.34 -9.99 41.74
CA ARG A 192 -4.71 -9.10 42.85
C ARG A 192 -5.25 -9.86 44.06
N TRP A 193 -5.93 -10.98 43.86
CA TRP A 193 -6.50 -11.83 44.92
C TRP A 193 -6.27 -13.31 44.57
N PRO A 194 -5.06 -13.83 44.84
CA PRO A 194 -4.67 -15.18 44.46
C PRO A 194 -5.21 -16.30 45.37
N ASP A 195 -5.90 -15.95 46.47
CA ASP A 195 -6.24 -16.89 47.54
C ASP A 195 -7.16 -18.03 47.04
N ASP A 196 -6.76 -19.27 47.34
CA ASP A 196 -7.38 -20.55 46.96
C ASP A 196 -7.56 -20.81 45.44
N ALA A 197 -6.79 -20.10 44.59
CA ALA A 197 -6.86 -20.31 43.16
C ALA A 197 -6.26 -21.69 42.75
N THR A 198 -7.08 -22.52 42.11
CA THR A 198 -6.68 -23.85 41.58
C THR A 198 -6.57 -23.82 40.05
N LEU A 199 -6.20 -24.95 39.42
CA LEU A 199 -6.23 -25.07 37.95
C LEU A 199 -7.62 -24.86 37.32
N GLY A 200 -8.69 -24.96 38.12
CA GLY A 200 -10.05 -24.60 37.71
C GLY A 200 -10.32 -23.09 37.67
N HIS A 201 -9.33 -22.25 37.98
CA HIS A 201 -9.50 -20.81 38.07
C HIS A 201 -9.91 -20.20 36.70
N PRO A 202 -10.86 -19.23 36.66
CA PRO A 202 -11.33 -18.63 35.41
C PRO A 202 -10.23 -18.04 34.52
N ALA A 203 -9.10 -17.64 35.08
CA ALA A 203 -7.95 -17.14 34.32
C ALA A 203 -7.32 -18.22 33.42
N VAL A 204 -7.19 -19.46 33.91
CA VAL A 204 -6.64 -20.56 33.11
C VAL A 204 -7.55 -20.84 31.92
N ARG A 205 -8.86 -20.92 32.18
CA ARG A 205 -9.87 -21.15 31.14
C ARG A 205 -9.86 -20.02 30.09
N ALA A 206 -9.94 -18.76 30.53
CA ALA A 206 -10.03 -17.62 29.61
C ALA A 206 -8.77 -17.44 28.75
N VAL A 207 -7.58 -17.60 29.33
CA VAL A 207 -6.33 -17.55 28.55
C VAL A 207 -6.23 -18.74 27.59
N GLY A 208 -6.62 -19.95 28.04
CA GLY A 208 -6.59 -21.15 27.21
C GLY A 208 -7.55 -21.08 26.03
N GLU A 209 -8.75 -20.57 26.25
CA GLU A 209 -9.76 -20.35 25.22
C GLU A 209 -9.28 -19.36 24.16
N LEU A 210 -8.72 -18.21 24.56
CA LEU A 210 -8.18 -17.24 23.61
C LEU A 210 -6.94 -17.79 22.87
N ALA A 211 -6.07 -18.54 23.55
CA ALA A 211 -4.90 -19.15 22.91
C ALA A 211 -5.34 -20.18 21.86
N LEU A 212 -6.31 -21.04 22.19
CA LEU A 212 -6.89 -21.98 21.24
C LEU A 212 -7.52 -21.25 20.05
N ARG A 213 -8.25 -20.15 20.31
CA ARG A 213 -8.81 -19.32 19.23
C ARG A 213 -7.74 -18.77 18.31
N CYS A 214 -6.60 -18.33 18.85
CA CYS A 214 -5.45 -17.92 18.03
C CYS A 214 -4.89 -19.07 17.17
N SER A 215 -4.86 -20.30 17.69
CA SER A 215 -4.45 -21.47 16.90
C SER A 215 -5.42 -21.77 15.76
N LEU A 216 -6.73 -21.70 16.02
CA LEU A 216 -7.75 -21.93 14.99
C LEU A 216 -7.66 -20.88 13.88
N GLN A 217 -7.46 -19.60 14.25
CA GLN A 217 -7.27 -18.53 13.28
C GLN A 217 -5.96 -18.65 12.49
N HIS A 218 -4.92 -19.23 13.09
CA HIS A 218 -3.69 -19.57 12.38
C HIS A 218 -3.95 -20.59 11.26
N ASP A 219 -4.70 -21.65 11.57
CA ASP A 219 -4.99 -22.74 10.62
C ASP A 219 -5.97 -22.30 9.51
N GLN A 220 -6.85 -21.34 9.80
CA GLN A 220 -7.84 -20.81 8.86
C GLN A 220 -7.30 -19.67 7.98
N ALA A 221 -6.14 -19.10 8.31
CA ALA A 221 -5.58 -17.97 7.57
C ALA A 221 -5.14 -18.39 6.15
N GLU A 222 -5.68 -17.71 5.14
CA GLU A 222 -5.38 -17.98 3.72
C GLU A 222 -3.94 -17.59 3.33
N ASP A 223 -3.34 -16.63 4.04
CA ASP A 223 -2.00 -16.13 3.78
C ASP A 223 -1.04 -16.36 4.95
N THR A 224 0.24 -16.57 4.63
CA THR A 224 1.29 -16.91 5.59
C THR A 224 1.57 -15.81 6.61
N THR A 225 1.18 -14.57 6.33
CA THR A 225 1.55 -13.40 7.12
C THR A 225 0.51 -13.09 8.19
N THR A 226 -0.77 -13.24 7.84
CA THR A 226 -1.90 -13.34 8.77
C THR A 226 -1.74 -14.57 9.67
N ALA A 227 -1.41 -15.72 9.10
CA ALA A 227 -1.14 -16.94 9.87
C ALA A 227 -0.01 -16.71 10.89
N ALA A 228 1.08 -16.04 10.49
CA ALA A 228 2.17 -15.72 11.40
C ALA A 228 1.77 -14.73 12.51
N ALA A 229 0.81 -13.83 12.27
CA ALA A 229 0.29 -12.94 13.31
C ALA A 229 -0.46 -13.71 14.38
N TRP A 230 -1.35 -14.63 13.98
CA TRP A 230 -2.09 -15.49 14.89
C TRP A 230 -1.20 -16.47 15.65
N ASN A 231 -0.19 -17.05 15.00
CA ASN A 231 0.78 -17.93 15.67
C ASN A 231 1.54 -17.21 16.79
N ARG A 232 1.91 -15.94 16.61
CA ARG A 232 2.50 -15.14 17.70
C ARG A 232 1.55 -14.97 18.88
N GLY A 233 0.25 -14.80 18.61
CA GLY A 233 -0.80 -14.79 19.63
C GLY A 233 -0.84 -16.12 20.39
N TYR A 234 -0.91 -17.24 19.68
CA TYR A 234 -0.91 -18.57 20.27
C TYR A 234 0.30 -18.83 21.18
N LEU A 235 1.52 -18.58 20.69
CA LEU A 235 2.74 -18.79 21.46
C LEU A 235 2.79 -17.91 22.72
N ALA A 236 2.41 -16.63 22.61
CA ALA A 236 2.32 -15.75 23.77
C ALA A 236 1.21 -16.16 24.76
N GLY A 237 0.13 -16.75 24.27
CA GLY A 237 -0.92 -17.37 25.08
C GLY A 237 -0.39 -18.56 25.88
N MET A 238 0.41 -19.43 25.26
CA MET A 238 1.07 -20.56 25.95
C MET A 238 2.07 -20.09 27.02
N GLU A 239 2.84 -19.03 26.75
CA GLU A 239 3.69 -18.39 27.76
C GLU A 239 2.87 -17.86 28.94
N THR A 240 1.72 -17.25 28.66
CA THR A 240 0.81 -16.71 29.68
C THR A 240 0.18 -17.82 30.51
N LEU A 241 -0.27 -18.92 29.89
CA LEU A 241 -0.78 -20.09 30.59
C LEU A 241 0.27 -20.70 31.51
N SER A 242 1.51 -20.81 31.05
CA SER A 242 2.63 -21.31 31.86
C SER A 242 2.86 -20.42 33.08
N ALA A 243 2.89 -19.09 32.90
CA ALA A 243 3.06 -18.15 33.99
C ALA A 243 1.90 -18.19 35.00
N VAL A 244 0.65 -18.22 34.52
CA VAL A 244 -0.55 -18.36 35.37
C VAL A 244 -0.49 -19.67 36.15
N THR A 245 -0.15 -20.77 35.49
CA THR A 245 -0.06 -22.09 36.13
C THR A 245 1.03 -22.11 37.21
N ALA A 246 2.19 -21.49 36.95
CA ALA A 246 3.25 -21.38 37.93
C ALA A 246 2.83 -20.58 39.17
N LEU A 247 2.07 -19.49 38.99
CA LEU A 247 1.51 -18.71 40.09
C LEU A 247 0.56 -19.55 40.96
N LEU A 248 -0.30 -20.36 40.34
CA LEU A 248 -1.24 -21.26 41.05
C LEU A 248 -0.51 -22.36 41.85
N HIS A 249 0.67 -22.79 41.42
CA HIS A 249 1.51 -23.74 42.16
C HIS A 249 2.38 -23.10 43.25
N GLY A 250 2.12 -21.83 43.61
CA GLY A 250 2.78 -21.13 44.71
C GLY A 250 4.01 -20.31 44.32
N SER A 251 4.27 -20.09 43.02
CA SER A 251 5.30 -19.14 42.60
C SER A 251 4.87 -17.70 42.90
N PRO A 252 5.69 -16.88 43.59
CA PRO A 252 5.28 -15.54 44.01
C PRO A 252 5.36 -14.47 42.90
N ASP A 253 5.78 -14.81 41.68
CA ASP A 253 6.07 -13.82 40.64
C ASP A 253 4.84 -13.39 39.81
N SER A 254 3.97 -12.60 40.44
CA SER A 254 2.84 -11.96 39.75
C SER A 254 3.28 -10.98 38.64
N ARG A 255 4.52 -10.48 38.69
CA ARG A 255 5.07 -9.61 37.63
C ARG A 255 5.36 -10.39 36.36
N ALA A 256 5.82 -11.64 36.47
CA ALA A 256 5.98 -12.53 35.32
C ALA A 256 4.64 -12.78 34.60
N VAL A 257 3.57 -13.01 35.36
CA VAL A 257 2.20 -13.14 34.80
C VAL A 257 1.77 -11.87 34.08
N GLY A 258 1.94 -10.70 34.71
CA GLY A 258 1.60 -9.42 34.07
C GLY A 258 2.38 -9.17 32.78
N LYS A 259 3.68 -9.50 32.76
CA LYS A 259 4.52 -9.36 31.55
C LYS A 259 4.12 -10.32 30.44
N ALA A 260 3.82 -11.58 30.77
CA ALA A 260 3.35 -12.56 29.80
C ALA A 260 2.00 -12.14 29.21
N MET A 261 1.04 -11.73 30.07
CA MET A 261 -0.27 -11.26 29.64
C MET A 261 -0.17 -10.02 28.75
N ALA A 262 0.70 -9.05 29.07
CA ALA A 262 0.90 -7.87 28.23
C ALA A 262 1.45 -8.22 26.84
N ARG A 263 2.31 -9.25 26.73
CA ARG A 263 2.79 -9.74 25.42
C ARG A 263 1.67 -10.44 24.65
N PHE A 264 0.89 -11.27 25.33
CA PHE A 264 -0.24 -11.96 24.72
C PHE A 264 -1.28 -10.98 24.20
N GLU A 265 -1.67 -10.00 25.02
CA GLU A 265 -2.53 -8.90 24.61
C GLU A 265 -1.97 -8.17 23.38
N ALA A 266 -0.71 -7.74 23.43
CA ALA A 266 -0.11 -7.02 22.30
C ALA A 266 -0.05 -7.86 21.02
N ALA A 267 0.10 -9.17 21.13
CA ALA A 267 0.09 -10.09 19.99
C ALA A 267 -1.32 -10.23 19.41
N VAL A 268 -2.34 -10.48 20.26
CA VAL A 268 -3.74 -10.65 19.84
C VAL A 268 -4.30 -9.35 19.24
N ARG A 269 -4.09 -8.21 19.90
CA ARG A 269 -4.52 -6.88 19.39
C ARG A 269 -3.93 -6.54 18.03
N ARG A 270 -2.77 -7.10 17.68
CA ARG A 270 -2.15 -6.93 16.35
C ARG A 270 -2.66 -7.94 15.33
N ALA A 271 -3.08 -9.12 15.78
CA ALA A 271 -3.55 -10.19 14.92
C ALA A 271 -4.97 -9.92 14.42
N ILE A 272 -5.88 -9.48 15.31
CA ILE A 272 -7.30 -9.25 14.97
C ILE A 272 -7.47 -8.32 13.75
N PRO A 273 -6.90 -7.10 13.72
CA PRO A 273 -7.09 -6.21 12.58
C PRO A 273 -6.11 -6.45 11.43
N TYR A 274 -5.31 -7.53 11.43
CA TYR A 274 -4.18 -7.66 10.52
C TYR A 274 -4.61 -7.66 9.04
N THR A 275 -5.60 -8.47 8.68
CA THR A 275 -6.16 -8.52 7.32
C THR A 275 -6.83 -7.19 6.95
N ALA A 276 -7.57 -6.59 7.87
CA ALA A 276 -8.19 -5.28 7.66
C ALA A 276 -7.14 -4.19 7.37
N LEU A 277 -6.03 -4.17 8.10
CA LEU A 277 -4.92 -3.24 7.89
C LEU A 277 -4.27 -3.44 6.52
N TYR A 278 -4.05 -4.69 6.11
CA TYR A 278 -3.50 -5.02 4.80
C TYR A 278 -4.40 -4.53 3.66
N GLU A 279 -5.68 -4.90 3.67
CA GLU A 279 -6.61 -4.51 2.62
C GLU A 279 -6.89 -3.00 2.63
N THR A 280 -6.96 -2.37 3.81
CA THR A 280 -7.10 -0.90 3.92
C THR A 280 -5.94 -0.18 3.25
N ARG A 281 -4.69 -0.60 3.52
CA ARG A 281 -3.54 0.00 2.86
C ARG A 281 -3.54 -0.24 1.35
N ARG A 282 -4.00 -1.41 0.90
CA ARG A 282 -4.17 -1.70 -0.53
C ARG A 282 -5.21 -0.77 -1.15
N ALA A 283 -6.36 -0.59 -0.52
CA ALA A 283 -7.40 0.34 -0.94
C ALA A 283 -6.90 1.78 -0.99
N LEU A 284 -6.18 2.26 0.03
CA LEU A 284 -5.60 3.60 0.04
C LEU A 284 -4.57 3.81 -1.08
N VAL A 285 -3.77 2.79 -1.40
CA VAL A 285 -2.81 2.84 -2.49
C VAL A 285 -3.51 2.96 -3.85
N GLU A 286 -4.57 2.19 -4.08
CA GLU A 286 -5.30 2.24 -5.35
C GLU A 286 -6.15 3.52 -5.45
N ALA A 287 -6.83 3.93 -4.38
CA ALA A 287 -7.54 5.22 -4.33
C ALA A 287 -6.59 6.38 -4.64
N ALA A 288 -5.42 6.40 -4.00
CA ALA A 288 -4.41 7.43 -4.27
C ALA A 288 -3.93 7.41 -5.74
N ARG A 289 -3.85 6.23 -6.40
CA ARG A 289 -3.55 6.16 -7.83
C ARG A 289 -4.68 6.73 -8.67
N THR A 290 -5.94 6.41 -8.38
CA THR A 290 -7.06 6.97 -9.16
C THR A 290 -7.20 8.48 -8.95
N TYR A 291 -6.76 8.99 -7.80
CA TYR A 291 -6.65 10.42 -7.53
C TYR A 291 -5.38 11.08 -8.11
N ASN A 292 -4.58 10.36 -8.92
CA ASN A 292 -3.32 10.81 -9.52
C ASN A 292 -2.27 11.30 -8.50
N LEU A 293 -2.30 10.78 -7.28
CA LEU A 293 -1.28 11.08 -6.27
C LEU A 293 -0.05 10.21 -6.49
N PHE A 294 1.14 10.72 -6.13
CA PHE A 294 2.35 9.91 -6.15
C PHE A 294 2.33 8.88 -5.03
N VAL A 295 2.16 7.60 -5.39
CA VAL A 295 2.00 6.54 -4.40
C VAL A 295 3.30 5.82 -4.11
N ILE A 296 3.66 5.77 -2.82
CA ILE A 296 4.65 4.83 -2.30
C ILE A 296 3.87 3.62 -1.75
N GLY A 297 3.65 2.63 -2.61
CA GLY A 297 2.87 1.43 -2.36
C GLY A 297 3.34 0.62 -1.15
N MET A 298 2.51 -0.33 -0.74
CA MET A 298 2.84 -1.25 0.36
C MET A 298 4.10 -2.05 0.09
N ARG A 299 4.69 -2.57 1.17
CA ARG A 299 5.64 -3.68 1.05
C ARG A 299 4.88 -4.88 0.52
N GLN A 300 5.43 -5.49 -0.52
CA GLN A 300 4.95 -6.76 -1.02
C GLN A 300 5.55 -7.87 -0.16
N PRO A 301 4.79 -8.95 0.09
CA PRO A 301 5.28 -10.07 0.89
C PRO A 301 6.60 -10.59 0.32
N PRO A 302 7.52 -11.03 1.19
CA PRO A 302 8.80 -11.59 0.76
C PRO A 302 8.56 -12.76 -0.21
N PRO A 303 9.38 -12.93 -1.25
CA PRO A 303 9.35 -14.16 -2.02
C PRO A 303 9.60 -15.35 -1.08
N PRO A 304 8.95 -16.52 -1.32
CA PRO A 304 8.96 -17.65 -0.40
C PRO A 304 10.37 -18.15 -0.04
N ASN A 305 11.35 -17.84 -0.89
CA ASN A 305 12.72 -18.29 -0.76
C ASN A 305 13.64 -17.30 -0.01
N SER A 306 13.14 -16.13 0.44
CA SER A 306 13.98 -15.16 1.16
C SER A 306 13.21 -14.31 2.17
N ARG A 307 13.44 -14.59 3.46
CA ARG A 307 12.96 -13.77 4.59
C ARG A 307 13.66 -12.42 4.75
N TRP A 308 14.69 -12.15 3.94
CA TRP A 308 15.49 -10.91 4.00
C TRP A 308 15.27 -10.02 2.78
N THR A 309 14.31 -10.38 1.94
CA THR A 309 13.97 -9.65 0.73
C THR A 309 12.56 -9.13 0.86
N TRP A 310 12.34 -7.86 0.53
CA TRP A 310 11.00 -7.30 0.39
C TRP A 310 10.95 -6.43 -0.86
N ALA A 311 9.78 -6.31 -1.48
CA ALA A 311 9.60 -5.40 -2.60
C ALA A 311 8.67 -4.25 -2.19
N ARG A 312 8.81 -3.09 -2.83
CA ARG A 312 7.92 -1.96 -2.66
C ARG A 312 7.67 -1.30 -4.00
N ARG A 313 6.43 -1.01 -4.32
CA ARG A 313 6.11 -0.22 -5.51
C ARG A 313 6.23 1.27 -5.19
N ILE A 314 7.00 2.02 -5.96
CA ILE A 314 7.14 3.48 -5.80
C ILE A 314 6.84 4.11 -7.16
N GLY A 315 5.71 4.80 -7.26
CA GLY A 315 5.13 5.20 -8.54
C GLY A 315 4.84 3.98 -9.42
N THR A 316 5.38 3.97 -10.64
CA THR A 316 5.21 2.87 -11.58
C THR A 316 6.26 1.76 -11.46
N ALA A 317 7.34 1.98 -10.69
CA ALA A 317 8.44 1.02 -10.58
C ALA A 317 8.34 0.17 -9.30
N VAL A 318 8.82 -1.07 -9.39
CA VAL A 318 8.98 -1.98 -8.25
C VAL A 318 10.43 -1.90 -7.79
N TYR A 319 10.63 -1.68 -6.49
CA TYR A 319 11.94 -1.66 -5.86
C TYR A 319 12.07 -2.91 -5.01
N LEU A 320 13.01 -3.78 -5.35
CA LEU A 320 13.39 -4.94 -4.57
C LEU A 320 14.49 -4.55 -3.60
N PHE A 321 14.28 -4.80 -2.32
CA PHE A 321 15.24 -4.57 -1.25
C PHE A 321 15.69 -5.92 -0.73
N GLN A 322 16.99 -6.12 -0.65
CA GLN A 322 17.60 -7.32 -0.11
C GLN A 322 18.59 -6.93 0.98
N ALA A 323 18.32 -7.40 2.20
CA ALA A 323 19.24 -7.27 3.31
C ALA A 323 20.13 -8.51 3.40
N GLU A 324 21.42 -8.32 3.62
CA GLU A 324 22.35 -9.43 3.88
C GLU A 324 22.48 -9.66 5.39
N PRO A 325 22.12 -10.85 5.91
CA PRO A 325 22.42 -11.21 7.28
C PRO A 325 23.91 -11.52 7.47
N PRO A 326 24.48 -11.33 8.67
CA PRO A 326 23.87 -10.75 9.86
C PRO A 326 23.85 -9.20 9.82
N LEU A 327 22.77 -8.58 10.31
CA LEU A 327 22.57 -7.12 10.33
C LEU A 327 23.49 -6.37 11.32
N THR A 328 24.57 -7.00 11.77
CA THR A 328 25.39 -6.57 12.91
C THR A 328 26.72 -5.92 12.51
N SER A 329 27.14 -5.99 11.24
CA SER A 329 28.44 -5.46 10.81
C SER A 329 28.41 -4.79 9.43
N GLY A 330 28.28 -3.47 9.38
CA GLY A 330 28.67 -2.60 8.25
C GLY A 330 28.09 -2.87 6.86
N ARG A 331 27.19 -3.85 6.69
CA ARG A 331 26.69 -4.30 5.39
C ARG A 331 25.48 -3.49 4.94
N ALA A 332 25.29 -3.48 3.62
CA ALA A 332 24.35 -2.62 2.94
C ALA A 332 23.02 -3.33 2.63
N VAL A 333 21.94 -2.56 2.53
CA VAL A 333 20.71 -3.00 1.86
C VAL A 333 20.93 -2.82 0.36
N ALA A 334 20.90 -3.92 -0.38
CA ALA A 334 20.90 -3.88 -1.83
C ALA A 334 19.50 -3.51 -2.32
N VAL A 335 19.42 -2.51 -3.18
CA VAL A 335 18.16 -2.02 -3.76
C VAL A 335 18.26 -2.12 -5.27
N CYS A 336 17.40 -2.94 -5.84
CA CYS A 336 17.26 -3.11 -7.27
C CYS A 336 15.93 -2.50 -7.72
N ARG A 337 15.95 -1.70 -8.79
CA ARG A 337 14.74 -1.09 -9.35
C ARG A 337 14.33 -1.86 -10.60
N THR A 338 13.12 -2.37 -10.64
CA THR A 338 12.49 -2.92 -11.84
C THR A 338 11.43 -1.94 -12.33
N ALA A 339 11.59 -1.41 -13.54
CA ALA A 339 10.59 -0.55 -14.16
C ALA A 339 9.34 -1.35 -14.57
N GLN A 340 8.25 -0.65 -14.91
CA GLN A 340 6.98 -1.27 -15.31
C GLN A 340 7.09 -2.13 -16.58
N ASP A 341 8.04 -1.80 -17.46
CA ASP A 341 8.38 -2.55 -18.68
C ASP A 341 9.29 -3.77 -18.40
N GLY A 342 9.55 -4.08 -17.13
CA GLY A 342 10.42 -5.18 -16.72
C GLY A 342 11.91 -4.83 -16.74
N THR A 343 12.30 -3.63 -17.16
CA THR A 343 13.71 -3.25 -17.23
C THR A 343 14.32 -3.14 -15.84
N VAL A 344 15.38 -3.89 -15.60
CA VAL A 344 16.11 -3.90 -14.33
C VAL A 344 17.18 -2.80 -14.35
N GLY A 345 17.07 -1.86 -13.43
CA GLY A 345 18.03 -0.80 -13.19
C GLY A 345 19.21 -1.25 -12.32
N PRO A 346 20.24 -0.40 -12.17
CA PRO A 346 21.44 -0.73 -11.40
C PRO A 346 21.11 -0.99 -9.93
N VAL A 347 21.79 -1.98 -9.35
CA VAL A 347 21.72 -2.27 -7.91
C VAL A 347 22.45 -1.17 -7.14
N ARG A 348 21.77 -0.56 -6.16
CA ARG A 348 22.35 0.43 -5.25
C ARG A 348 22.48 -0.17 -3.86
N TYR A 349 23.62 0.08 -3.22
CA TYR A 349 23.89 -0.40 -1.87
C TYR A 349 23.80 0.75 -0.87
N PHE A 350 22.95 0.59 0.13
CA PHE A 350 22.78 1.57 1.21
C PHE A 350 23.36 1.02 2.51
N PRO A 351 24.45 1.59 3.05
CA PRO A 351 25.09 1.06 4.25
C PRO A 351 24.16 1.14 5.46
N LEU A 352 24.03 0.04 6.20
CA LEU A 352 23.42 0.06 7.53
C LEU A 352 24.43 0.69 8.49
N SER A 353 24.25 1.97 8.77
CA SER A 353 25.08 2.68 9.74
C SER A 353 25.06 2.00 11.13
N ALA A 354 26.03 2.32 11.99
CA ALA A 354 26.10 1.84 13.37
C ALA A 354 24.88 2.23 14.24
N ASP A 355 23.96 3.05 13.72
CA ASP A 355 22.69 3.42 14.33
C ASP A 355 21.75 2.22 14.59
N PRO A 356 21.43 1.90 15.87
CA PRO A 356 20.51 0.84 16.23
C PRO A 356 19.06 1.09 15.78
N GLN A 357 18.62 2.34 15.60
CA GLN A 357 17.27 2.64 15.12
C GLN A 357 17.08 2.23 13.66
N ARG A 358 18.05 2.53 12.78
CA ARG A 358 18.01 2.08 11.39
C ARG A 358 18.09 0.56 11.26
N ARG A 359 18.93 -0.10 12.07
CA ARG A 359 18.96 -1.57 12.10
C ARG A 359 17.62 -2.15 12.51
N ARG A 360 17.00 -1.60 13.57
CA ARG A 360 15.66 -2.01 14.00
C ARG A 360 14.62 -1.75 12.92
N ALA A 361 14.68 -0.61 12.23
CA ALA A 361 13.76 -0.30 11.13
C ALA A 361 13.91 -1.27 9.95
N VAL A 362 15.12 -1.75 9.64
CA VAL A 362 15.36 -2.74 8.58
C VAL A 362 14.97 -4.14 9.01
N THR A 363 15.26 -4.54 10.25
CA THR A 363 14.73 -5.77 10.84
C THR A 363 13.20 -5.75 10.79
N GLU A 364 12.57 -4.68 11.29
CA GLU A 364 11.13 -4.49 11.18
C GLU A 364 10.68 -4.46 9.70
N ALA A 365 11.50 -3.98 8.77
CA ALA A 365 11.19 -4.01 7.35
C ALA A 365 11.13 -5.40 6.73
N CYS A 366 11.98 -6.33 7.21
CA CYS A 366 11.94 -7.73 6.77
C CYS A 366 10.76 -8.50 7.37
N PHE A 367 10.19 -8.02 8.49
CA PHE A 367 9.22 -8.80 9.29
C PHE A 367 7.84 -8.12 9.49
N ARG A 368 7.63 -6.88 9.04
CA ARG A 368 6.34 -6.15 9.05
C ARG A 368 5.92 -5.74 7.63
N ILE A 369 4.67 -6.05 7.26
CA ILE A 369 4.01 -5.64 6.01
C ILE A 369 3.52 -4.20 6.08
#